data_AF-A0A1V6E8W7-F1
#
_entry.id   AF-A0A1V6E8W7-F1
#
_cell.length_a   1.000
_cell.length_b   1.000
_cell.length_c   1.000
_cell.angle_alpha   90.00
_cell.angle_beta   90.00
_cell.angle_gamma   90.00
#
_symmetry.space_group_name_H-M   'P 1'
#
loop_
_entity.id
_entity.type
_entity.pdbx_description
1 polymer ?
#
loop_
_entity_poly.entity_id
_entity_poly.type
_entity_poly.pdbx_seq_one_letter_code
_entity_poly.pdbx_strand_id
1 'polypeptide(L)'
;MLAIIPSGALQGIAAQAVSVEVNTGEAGKPEIVLVGLPDASVKESEDRVTSAIANSGFRMPRTRTTINLAPGHIRKEGPLYDLPIALGLLQSTEQLRATDLDDYLIAGELSLSGQTRPVRGGLALARLARELGKRGVLLPELSAREAALVEGIAVYAVASLAQAVSFLSGEQPLTPLPARADFAQTATGTEGELDFAEVKGQASLRRAVEVAVSGGHNLIMFARFTPWMDYLHIIKRLDGRSTQPSRFAVGVRVRVSSMRSFAILFFYLTCAHARERAYAPQTTPSKLFISRIINVLGKSRAKNTRFPVL
;
A
#
# COMPACT_ATOMS: atom_id res chain seq x y z
N MET A 1 -26.78 -19.43 2.11
CA MET A 1 -26.78 -18.40 3.16
C MET A 1 -25.75 -17.36 2.76
N LEU A 2 -26.14 -16.08 2.77
CA LEU A 2 -25.32 -14.98 2.27
C LEU A 2 -24.62 -14.26 3.43
N ALA A 3 -23.31 -14.11 3.31
CA ALA A 3 -22.46 -13.26 4.14
C ALA A 3 -21.89 -12.12 3.28
N ILE A 4 -21.83 -10.91 3.83
CA ILE A 4 -21.27 -9.74 3.14
C ILE A 4 -20.24 -9.12 4.07
N ILE A 5 -18.99 -9.04 3.59
CA ILE A 5 -17.87 -8.50 4.35
C ILE A 5 -17.36 -7.23 3.67
N PRO A 6 -17.43 -6.05 4.33
CA PRO A 6 -16.87 -4.83 3.77
C PRO A 6 -15.34 -4.87 3.72
N SER A 7 -14.78 -4.48 2.58
CA SER A 7 -13.35 -4.44 2.29
C SER A 7 -13.02 -3.23 1.40
N GLY A 8 -11.83 -3.19 0.82
CA GLY A 8 -11.44 -2.12 -0.10
C GLY A 8 -10.37 -2.54 -1.10
N ALA A 9 -10.44 -1.99 -2.31
CA ALA A 9 -9.41 -2.14 -3.34
C ALA A 9 -8.53 -0.89 -3.38
N LEU A 10 -7.22 -1.06 -3.58
CA LEU A 10 -6.32 0.06 -3.81
C LEU A 10 -6.39 0.53 -5.25
N GLN A 11 -6.56 1.84 -5.43
CA GLN A 11 -6.49 2.50 -6.73
C GLN A 11 -5.47 3.66 -6.64
N GLY A 12 -4.21 3.35 -6.95
CA GLY A 12 -3.10 4.29 -6.80
C GLY A 12 -2.86 4.64 -5.33
N ILE A 13 -3.17 5.88 -4.94
CA ILE A 13 -3.03 6.38 -3.56
C ILE A 13 -4.35 6.39 -2.76
N ALA A 14 -5.47 6.08 -3.43
CA ALA A 14 -6.78 6.01 -2.83
C ALA A 14 -7.21 4.54 -2.65
N ALA A 15 -8.23 4.32 -1.84
CA ALA A 15 -8.93 3.05 -1.75
C ALA A 15 -10.39 3.24 -2.17
N GLN A 16 -10.98 2.23 -2.78
CA GLN A 16 -12.38 2.20 -3.17
C GLN A 16 -13.09 1.05 -2.44
N ALA A 17 -14.33 1.28 -2.03
CA ALA A 17 -15.14 0.29 -1.34
C ALA A 17 -15.31 -0.98 -2.19
N VAL A 18 -15.09 -2.13 -1.58
CA VAL A 18 -15.34 -3.45 -2.16
C VAL A 18 -16.10 -4.28 -1.15
N SER A 19 -17.08 -5.03 -1.60
CA SER A 19 -17.80 -6.01 -0.77
C SER A 19 -17.38 -7.40 -1.20
N VAL A 20 -17.04 -8.24 -0.21
CA VAL A 20 -16.83 -9.68 -0.41
C VAL A 20 -18.12 -10.38 -0.02
N GLU A 21 -18.86 -10.85 -1.02
CA GLU A 21 -20.12 -11.55 -0.85
C GLU A 21 -19.86 -13.06 -0.93
N VAL A 22 -20.23 -13.81 0.10
CA VAL A 22 -20.06 -15.26 0.15
C VAL A 22 -21.41 -15.92 0.33
N ASN A 23 -21.82 -16.72 -0.65
CA ASN A 23 -23.05 -17.49 -0.60
C ASN A 23 -22.74 -18.98 -0.55
N THR A 24 -23.11 -19.64 0.56
CA THR A 24 -22.96 -21.09 0.77
C THR A 24 -24.30 -21.81 0.68
N GLY A 25 -24.29 -23.14 0.61
CA GLY A 25 -25.52 -23.94 0.61
C GLY A 25 -26.24 -23.98 -0.73
N GLU A 26 -25.59 -23.57 -1.81
CA GLU A 26 -26.15 -23.71 -3.15
C GLU A 26 -26.22 -25.20 -3.54
N ALA A 27 -27.26 -25.56 -4.28
CA ALA A 27 -27.45 -26.92 -4.77
C ALA A 27 -26.38 -27.27 -5.81
N GLY A 28 -25.92 -28.52 -5.80
CA GLY A 28 -24.94 -29.05 -6.76
C GLY A 28 -23.68 -29.61 -6.12
N LYS A 29 -22.67 -29.86 -6.95
CA LYS A 29 -21.37 -30.40 -6.50
C LYS A 29 -20.67 -29.39 -5.58
N PRO A 30 -20.04 -29.85 -4.49
CA PRO A 30 -19.18 -29.00 -3.67
C PRO A 30 -18.05 -28.40 -4.52
N GLU A 31 -18.07 -27.08 -4.67
CA GLU A 31 -17.17 -26.30 -5.50
C GLU A 31 -17.17 -24.86 -4.98
N ILE A 32 -15.99 -24.22 -4.95
CA ILE A 32 -15.87 -22.79 -4.66
C ILE A 32 -15.71 -22.06 -6.00
N VAL A 33 -16.54 -21.05 -6.22
CA VAL A 33 -16.54 -20.27 -7.45
C VAL A 33 -16.27 -18.81 -7.12
N LEU A 34 -15.14 -18.28 -7.59
CA LEU A 34 -14.73 -16.89 -7.37
C LEU A 34 -15.05 -16.01 -8.59
N VAL A 35 -15.88 -14.98 -8.40
CA VAL A 35 -16.34 -14.06 -9.45
C VAL A 35 -16.05 -12.59 -9.09
N GLY A 36 -16.09 -11.68 -10.07
CA GLY A 36 -15.84 -10.24 -9.86
C GLY A 36 -14.51 -9.71 -10.40
N LEU A 37 -13.99 -10.32 -11.47
CA LEU A 37 -12.69 -10.02 -12.11
C LEU A 37 -11.47 -10.10 -11.16
N PRO A 38 -11.26 -11.24 -10.48
CA PRO A 38 -10.06 -11.46 -9.69
C PRO A 38 -8.82 -11.65 -10.59
N ASP A 39 -7.67 -11.16 -10.12
CA ASP A 39 -6.38 -11.50 -10.71
C ASP A 39 -5.96 -12.95 -10.36
N ALA A 40 -4.77 -13.37 -10.82
CA ALA A 40 -4.26 -14.71 -10.53
C ALA A 40 -4.00 -14.93 -9.03
N SER A 41 -3.48 -13.93 -8.32
CA SER A 41 -3.16 -14.03 -6.89
C SER A 41 -4.41 -14.23 -6.03
N VAL A 42 -5.51 -13.60 -6.43
CA VAL A 42 -6.83 -13.73 -5.82
C VAL A 42 -7.49 -15.06 -6.16
N LYS A 43 -7.26 -15.62 -7.36
CA LYS A 43 -7.69 -16.99 -7.66
C LYS A 43 -6.94 -18.03 -6.83
N GLU A 44 -5.63 -17.85 -6.65
CA GLU A 44 -4.80 -18.68 -5.75
C GLU A 44 -5.14 -18.49 -4.27
N SER A 45 -5.95 -17.47 -3.92
CA SER A 45 -6.47 -17.31 -2.55
C SER A 45 -7.33 -18.49 -2.12
N GLU A 46 -7.98 -19.21 -3.03
CA GLU A 46 -8.83 -20.36 -2.67
C GLU A 46 -8.06 -21.41 -1.87
N ASP A 47 -6.89 -21.84 -2.35
CA ASP A 47 -6.05 -22.82 -1.67
C ASP A 47 -5.50 -22.28 -0.34
N ARG A 48 -5.15 -20.99 -0.31
CA ARG A 48 -4.62 -20.34 0.91
C ARG A 48 -5.69 -20.23 1.99
N VAL A 49 -6.87 -19.75 1.63
CA VAL A 49 -8.01 -19.60 2.53
C VAL A 49 -8.48 -20.97 3.03
N THR A 50 -8.55 -21.96 2.15
CA THR A 50 -8.91 -23.35 2.51
C THR A 50 -7.95 -23.90 3.56
N SER A 51 -6.65 -23.77 3.33
CA SER A 51 -5.62 -24.22 4.27
C SER A 51 -5.66 -23.44 5.60
N ALA A 52 -5.83 -22.11 5.52
CA ALA A 52 -5.90 -21.23 6.67
C ALA A 52 -7.09 -21.57 7.58
N ILE A 53 -8.28 -21.81 7.00
CA ILE A 53 -9.49 -22.20 7.74
C ILE A 53 -9.25 -23.52 8.46
N ALA A 54 -8.74 -24.54 7.76
CA ALA A 54 -8.47 -25.85 8.35
C ALA A 54 -7.44 -25.78 9.49
N ASN A 55 -6.32 -25.08 9.28
CA ASN A 55 -5.26 -24.95 10.28
C ASN A 55 -5.63 -24.02 11.45
N SER A 56 -6.69 -23.22 11.30
CA SER A 56 -7.25 -22.40 12.37
C SER A 56 -8.33 -23.13 13.20
N GLY A 57 -8.61 -24.41 12.89
CA GLY A 57 -9.58 -25.23 13.64
C GLY A 57 -11.03 -25.09 13.14
N PHE A 58 -11.25 -24.42 12.02
CA PHE A 58 -12.57 -24.24 11.41
C PHE A 58 -12.82 -25.25 10.29
N ARG A 59 -14.08 -25.35 9.85
CA ARG A 59 -14.52 -26.29 8.82
C ARG A 59 -14.82 -25.57 7.51
N MET A 60 -14.36 -26.14 6.40
CA MET A 60 -14.75 -25.67 5.07
C MET A 60 -16.19 -26.10 4.72
N PRO A 61 -16.97 -25.27 4.02
CA PRO A 61 -18.27 -25.66 3.51
C PRO A 61 -18.15 -26.85 2.56
N ARG A 62 -19.07 -27.82 2.69
CA ARG A 62 -19.18 -29.00 1.80
C ARG A 62 -20.27 -28.82 0.75
N THR A 63 -20.57 -27.58 0.38
CA THR A 63 -21.63 -27.21 -0.56
C THR A 63 -21.03 -26.38 -1.68
N ARG A 64 -21.77 -26.23 -2.79
CA ARG A 64 -21.42 -25.21 -3.77
C ARG A 64 -21.44 -23.84 -3.08
N THR A 65 -20.38 -23.08 -3.29
CA THR A 65 -20.13 -21.80 -2.63
C THR A 65 -19.67 -20.78 -3.65
N THR A 66 -20.40 -19.68 -3.78
CA THR A 66 -20.02 -18.57 -4.67
C THR A 66 -19.45 -17.42 -3.86
N ILE A 67 -18.28 -16.94 -4.24
CA ILE A 67 -17.61 -15.77 -3.67
C ILE A 67 -17.59 -14.68 -4.75
N ASN A 68 -18.27 -13.57 -4.51
CA ASN A 68 -18.32 -12.44 -5.42
C ASN A 68 -17.60 -11.23 -4.84
N LEU A 69 -16.67 -10.66 -5.60
CA LEU A 69 -15.99 -9.41 -5.27
C LEU A 69 -16.69 -8.25 -5.98
N ALA A 70 -17.54 -7.51 -5.27
CA ALA A 70 -18.30 -6.38 -5.80
C ALA A 70 -17.61 -5.04 -5.49
N PRO A 71 -17.61 -4.05 -6.39
CA PRO A 71 -18.28 -4.04 -7.69
C PRO A 71 -17.37 -4.58 -8.82
N GLY A 72 -17.94 -5.33 -9.77
CA GLY A 72 -17.20 -6.05 -10.81
C GLY A 72 -16.41 -5.21 -11.82
N HIS A 73 -16.60 -3.88 -11.87
CA HIS A 73 -15.88 -2.99 -12.81
C HIS A 73 -14.49 -2.58 -12.32
N ILE A 74 -14.20 -2.77 -11.03
CA ILE A 74 -12.88 -2.52 -10.44
C ILE A 74 -12.07 -3.81 -10.50
N ARG A 75 -10.80 -3.71 -10.89
CA ARG A 75 -9.86 -4.84 -10.79
C ARG A 75 -9.43 -5.03 -9.34
N LYS A 76 -9.61 -6.25 -8.83
CA LYS A 76 -9.19 -6.65 -7.49
C LYS A 76 -7.84 -7.34 -7.62
N GLU A 77 -6.79 -6.65 -7.21
CA GLU A 77 -5.42 -7.12 -7.32
C GLU A 77 -4.85 -7.48 -5.95
N GLY A 78 -4.10 -8.57 -5.91
CA GLY A 78 -3.33 -9.00 -4.75
C GLY A 78 -4.14 -9.69 -3.63
N PRO A 79 -3.43 -10.22 -2.63
CA PRO A 79 -3.98 -11.19 -1.68
C PRO A 79 -4.74 -10.55 -0.49
N LEU A 80 -5.10 -9.26 -0.58
CA LEU A 80 -5.72 -8.54 0.54
C LEU A 80 -7.13 -9.04 0.90
N TYR A 81 -7.72 -9.86 0.03
CA TYR A 81 -9.07 -10.40 0.20
C TYR A 81 -9.09 -11.75 0.94
N ASP A 82 -7.93 -12.36 1.26
CA ASP A 82 -7.89 -13.68 1.89
C ASP A 82 -8.63 -13.69 3.25
N LEU A 83 -8.34 -12.71 4.12
CA LEU A 83 -9.00 -12.57 5.42
C LEU A 83 -10.52 -12.31 5.31
N PRO A 84 -11.01 -11.32 4.54
CA PRO A 84 -12.45 -11.11 4.42
C PRO A 84 -13.17 -12.28 3.73
N ILE A 85 -12.54 -12.96 2.77
CA ILE A 85 -13.11 -14.20 2.18
C ILE A 85 -13.26 -15.28 3.25
N ALA A 86 -12.22 -15.52 4.05
CA ALA A 86 -12.26 -16.51 5.12
C ALA A 86 -13.38 -16.20 6.14
N LEU A 87 -13.49 -14.94 6.58
CA LEU A 87 -14.55 -14.51 7.49
C LEU A 87 -15.95 -14.67 6.88
N GLY A 88 -16.13 -14.36 5.59
CA GLY A 88 -17.38 -14.57 4.89
C GLY A 88 -17.77 -16.04 4.80
N LEU A 89 -16.80 -16.94 4.57
CA LEU A 89 -17.04 -18.40 4.62
C LEU A 89 -17.46 -18.87 6.01
N LEU A 90 -16.81 -18.36 7.06
CA LEU A 90 -17.16 -18.72 8.43
C LEU A 90 -18.53 -18.17 8.86
N GLN A 91 -18.87 -16.94 8.45
CA GLN A 91 -20.18 -16.35 8.73
C GLN A 91 -21.29 -17.09 7.97
N SER A 92 -21.08 -17.35 6.68
CA SER A 92 -22.04 -18.09 5.84
C SER A 92 -22.21 -19.56 6.24
N THR A 93 -21.35 -20.10 7.11
CA THR A 93 -21.48 -21.45 7.69
C THR A 93 -21.82 -21.45 9.18
N GLU A 94 -22.24 -20.29 9.72
CA GLU A 94 -22.60 -20.09 11.14
C GLU A 94 -21.47 -20.37 12.15
N GLN A 95 -20.23 -20.52 11.69
CA GLN A 95 -19.04 -20.69 12.53
C GLN A 95 -18.53 -19.37 13.10
N LEU A 96 -18.85 -18.25 12.44
CA LEU A 96 -18.66 -16.89 12.95
C LEU A 96 -20.02 -16.28 13.26
N ARG A 97 -20.25 -15.96 14.54
CA ARG A 97 -21.48 -15.32 15.03
C ARG A 97 -21.24 -13.85 15.32
N ALA A 98 -20.97 -13.09 14.26
CA ALA A 98 -20.81 -11.65 14.36
C ALA A 98 -22.11 -10.94 13.95
N THR A 99 -22.49 -9.92 14.70
CA THR A 99 -23.70 -9.10 14.42
C THR A 99 -23.36 -7.76 13.79
N ASP A 100 -22.09 -7.40 13.74
CA ASP A 100 -21.59 -6.06 13.44
C ASP A 100 -20.42 -6.06 12.45
N LEU A 101 -20.31 -7.10 11.61
CA LEU A 101 -19.31 -7.15 10.53
C LEU A 101 -19.38 -5.96 9.58
N ASP A 102 -20.59 -5.45 9.34
CA ASP A 102 -20.81 -4.28 8.48
C ASP A 102 -20.23 -2.99 9.07
N ASP A 103 -19.96 -2.95 10.38
CA ASP A 103 -19.38 -1.78 11.03
C ASP A 103 -17.86 -1.70 10.87
N TYR A 104 -17.24 -2.71 10.27
CA TYR A 104 -15.80 -2.74 10.07
C TYR A 104 -15.44 -2.81 8.59
N LEU A 105 -14.28 -2.25 8.25
CA LEU A 105 -13.61 -2.51 6.97
C LEU A 105 -12.48 -3.52 7.21
N ILE A 106 -12.46 -4.61 6.44
CA ILE A 106 -11.54 -5.73 6.69
C ILE A 106 -10.68 -5.99 5.46
N ALA A 107 -9.36 -6.08 5.66
CA ALA A 107 -8.42 -6.49 4.63
C ALA A 107 -7.22 -7.21 5.24
N GLY A 108 -6.67 -8.19 4.55
CA GLY A 108 -5.52 -8.96 5.01
C GLY A 108 -5.24 -10.16 4.12
N GLU A 109 -3.95 -10.48 3.95
CA GLU A 109 -3.52 -11.76 3.38
C GLU A 109 -3.47 -12.82 4.48
N LEU A 110 -3.70 -14.09 4.13
CA LEU A 110 -3.54 -15.22 5.04
C LEU A 110 -2.38 -16.11 4.59
N SER A 111 -1.56 -16.55 5.54
CA SER A 111 -0.70 -17.71 5.34
C SER A 111 -1.51 -19.00 5.40
N LEU A 112 -0.94 -20.09 4.90
CA LEU A 112 -1.54 -21.43 5.04
C LEU A 112 -1.79 -21.82 6.50
N SER A 113 -1.04 -21.27 7.46
CA SER A 113 -1.22 -21.50 8.90
C SER A 113 -2.32 -20.66 9.55
N GLY A 114 -3.01 -19.80 8.78
CA GLY A 114 -4.03 -18.89 9.31
C GLY A 114 -3.49 -17.62 9.96
N GLN A 115 -2.19 -17.35 9.86
CA GLN A 115 -1.60 -16.08 10.32
C GLN A 115 -1.85 -15.00 9.25
N THR A 116 -2.14 -13.79 9.69
CA THR A 116 -2.29 -12.65 8.77
C THR A 116 -0.94 -12.17 8.29
N ARG A 117 -0.86 -11.79 7.01
CA ARG A 117 0.33 -11.21 6.40
C ARG A 117 0.08 -9.76 6.00
N PRO A 118 1.12 -8.91 6.06
CA PRO A 118 1.00 -7.49 5.73
C PRO A 118 0.46 -7.26 4.32
N VAL A 119 -0.50 -6.35 4.22
CA VAL A 119 -1.02 -5.81 2.96
C VAL A 119 -0.58 -4.37 2.77
N ARG A 120 -0.56 -3.91 1.53
CA ARG A 120 -0.22 -2.51 1.20
C ARG A 120 -1.42 -1.61 1.46
N GLY A 121 -1.15 -0.30 1.64
CA GLY A 121 -2.17 0.73 1.63
C GLY A 121 -3.06 0.79 2.87
N GLY A 122 -2.52 0.45 4.05
CA GLY A 122 -3.26 0.52 5.31
C GLY A 122 -3.81 1.92 5.58
N LEU A 123 -3.04 2.97 5.26
CA LEU A 123 -3.49 4.36 5.37
C LEU A 123 -4.70 4.66 4.48
N ALA A 124 -4.69 4.18 3.23
CA ALA A 124 -5.77 4.43 2.28
C ALA A 124 -7.06 3.70 2.72
N LEU A 125 -6.93 2.46 3.20
CA LEU A 125 -8.04 1.66 3.72
C LEU A 125 -8.64 2.28 4.99
N ALA A 126 -7.82 2.79 5.90
CA ALA A 126 -8.31 3.48 7.10
C ALA A 126 -9.03 4.79 6.78
N ARG A 127 -8.54 5.56 5.81
CA ARG A 127 -9.25 6.76 5.31
C ARG A 127 -10.61 6.40 4.71
N LEU A 128 -10.65 5.36 3.87
CA LEU A 128 -11.89 4.86 3.28
C LEU A 128 -12.87 4.41 4.38
N ALA A 129 -12.41 3.64 5.38
CA ALA A 129 -13.25 3.20 6.49
C ALA A 129 -13.88 4.39 7.23
N ARG A 130 -13.08 5.44 7.49
CA ARG A 130 -13.56 6.69 8.09
C ARG A 130 -14.57 7.42 7.21
N GLU A 131 -14.29 7.55 5.91
CA GLU A 131 -15.18 8.21 4.94
C GLU A 131 -16.52 7.47 4.80
N LEU A 132 -16.53 6.15 4.96
CA LEU A 132 -17.72 5.30 4.99
C LEU A 132 -18.43 5.26 6.36
N GLY A 133 -17.94 5.98 7.36
CA GLY A 133 -18.52 6.00 8.71
C GLY A 133 -18.44 4.67 9.45
N LYS A 134 -17.47 3.81 9.11
CA LYS A 134 -17.24 2.55 9.81
C LYS A 134 -16.77 2.80 11.24
N ARG A 135 -17.07 1.86 12.14
CA ARG A 135 -16.59 1.85 13.53
C ARG A 135 -15.08 1.64 13.60
N GLY A 136 -14.54 0.80 12.71
CA GLY A 136 -13.10 0.57 12.65
C GLY A 136 -12.62 -0.17 11.41
N VAL A 137 -11.33 -0.43 11.37
CA VAL A 137 -10.66 -1.22 10.32
C VAL A 137 -9.85 -2.35 10.95
N LEU A 138 -9.98 -3.57 10.44
CA LEU A 138 -9.19 -4.74 10.86
C LEU A 138 -8.13 -5.01 9.81
N LEU A 139 -6.87 -4.97 10.22
CA LEU A 139 -5.71 -5.16 9.35
C LEU A 139 -4.63 -6.00 10.02
N PRO A 140 -3.74 -6.65 9.24
CA PRO A 140 -2.51 -7.24 9.75
C PRO A 140 -1.68 -6.23 10.53
N GLU A 141 -0.97 -6.65 11.58
CA GLU A 141 -0.16 -5.81 12.48
C GLU A 141 0.62 -4.67 11.78
N LEU A 142 1.43 -4.98 10.75
CA LEU A 142 2.24 -3.96 10.08
C LEU A 142 1.39 -2.96 9.27
N SER A 143 0.31 -3.42 8.64
CA SER A 143 -0.63 -2.59 7.88
C SER A 143 -1.50 -1.75 8.82
N ALA A 144 -1.87 -2.30 9.98
CA ALA A 144 -2.59 -1.61 11.04
C ALA A 144 -1.77 -0.44 11.61
N ARG A 145 -0.44 -0.60 11.76
CA ARG A 145 0.44 0.51 12.18
C ARG A 145 0.43 1.68 11.19
N GLU A 146 0.34 1.40 9.88
CA GLU A 146 0.19 2.44 8.85
C GLU A 146 -1.19 3.11 8.92
N ALA A 147 -2.24 2.30 9.10
CA ALA A 147 -3.61 2.76 9.26
C ALA A 147 -3.83 3.63 10.50
N ALA A 148 -3.14 3.36 11.60
CA ALA A 148 -3.22 4.10 12.87
C ALA A 148 -2.74 5.57 12.77
N LEU A 149 -2.18 5.97 11.62
CA LEU A 149 -1.90 7.37 11.30
C LEU A 149 -3.16 8.17 10.93
N VAL A 150 -4.29 7.50 10.68
CA VAL A 150 -5.57 8.16 10.37
C VAL A 150 -6.33 8.40 11.66
N GLU A 151 -6.50 9.67 12.01
CA GLU A 151 -7.34 10.07 13.13
C GLU A 151 -8.85 9.89 12.81
N GLY A 152 -9.64 9.61 13.85
CA GLY A 152 -11.09 9.50 13.77
C GLY A 152 -11.61 8.15 13.30
N ILE A 153 -10.79 7.09 13.33
CA ILE A 153 -11.21 5.71 13.05
C ILE A 153 -10.45 4.74 13.97
N ALA A 154 -11.13 3.74 14.52
CA ALA A 154 -10.48 2.71 15.32
C ALA A 154 -9.72 1.73 14.41
N VAL A 155 -8.45 1.45 14.73
CA VAL A 155 -7.61 0.56 13.93
C VAL A 155 -7.24 -0.66 14.78
N TYR A 156 -7.66 -1.84 14.34
CA TYR A 156 -7.43 -3.09 15.04
C TYR A 156 -6.37 -3.91 14.32
N ALA A 157 -5.29 -4.21 15.02
CA ALA A 157 -4.29 -5.16 14.56
C ALA A 157 -4.77 -6.58 14.82
N VAL A 158 -4.75 -7.39 13.76
CA VAL A 158 -5.08 -8.82 13.80
C VAL A 158 -3.82 -9.58 13.41
N ALA A 159 -3.51 -10.65 14.14
CA ALA A 159 -2.37 -11.53 13.89
C ALA A 159 -2.78 -12.83 13.20
N SER A 160 -4.03 -13.28 13.36
CA SER A 160 -4.53 -14.54 12.79
C SER A 160 -6.02 -14.51 12.49
N LEU A 161 -6.47 -15.44 11.64
CA LEU A 161 -7.90 -15.68 11.37
C LEU A 161 -8.66 -16.00 12.66
N ALA A 162 -8.11 -16.86 13.52
CA ALA A 162 -8.73 -17.20 14.80
C ALA A 162 -8.93 -15.97 15.70
N GLN A 163 -7.92 -15.08 15.78
CA GLN A 163 -8.05 -13.84 16.55
C GLN A 163 -9.11 -12.90 15.97
N ALA A 164 -9.21 -12.80 14.64
CA ALA A 164 -10.26 -12.04 13.98
C ALA A 164 -11.65 -12.56 14.37
N VAL A 165 -11.83 -13.88 14.32
CA VAL A 165 -13.09 -14.55 14.67
C VAL A 165 -13.46 -14.30 16.12
N SER A 166 -12.54 -14.54 17.07
CA SER A 166 -12.83 -14.31 18.50
C SER A 166 -13.14 -12.85 18.82
N PHE A 167 -12.51 -11.89 18.12
CA PHE A 167 -12.85 -10.48 18.24
C PHE A 167 -14.26 -10.17 17.72
N LEU A 168 -14.58 -10.62 16.51
CA LEU A 168 -15.86 -10.34 15.85
C LEU A 168 -17.04 -11.09 16.48
N SER A 169 -16.78 -12.23 17.12
CA SER A 169 -17.77 -12.95 17.94
C SER A 169 -17.96 -12.35 19.33
N GLY A 170 -17.15 -11.35 19.73
CA GLY A 170 -17.18 -10.75 21.07
C GLY A 170 -16.57 -11.61 22.18
N GLU A 171 -15.85 -12.69 21.84
CA GLU A 171 -15.21 -13.59 22.79
C GLU A 171 -13.94 -12.99 23.39
N GLN A 172 -13.17 -12.27 22.56
CA GLN A 172 -11.92 -11.63 22.98
C GLN A 172 -11.86 -10.19 22.47
N PRO A 173 -11.88 -9.17 23.34
CA PRO A 173 -11.75 -7.80 22.91
C PRO A 173 -10.35 -7.52 22.35
N LEU A 174 -10.29 -6.74 21.27
CA LEU A 174 -9.06 -6.14 20.78
C LEU A 174 -9.03 -4.66 21.14
N THR A 175 -7.89 -4.21 21.65
CA THR A 175 -7.65 -2.78 21.89
C THR A 175 -7.23 -2.13 20.57
N PRO A 176 -7.87 -1.04 20.14
CA PRO A 176 -7.43 -0.32 18.95
C PRO A 176 -6.04 0.25 19.17
N LEU A 177 -5.22 0.26 18.11
CA LEU A 177 -3.91 0.88 18.15
C LEU A 177 -4.08 2.38 18.46
N PRO A 178 -3.19 2.95 19.31
CA PRO A 178 -3.22 4.37 19.57
C PRO A 178 -2.98 5.13 18.27
N ALA A 179 -3.78 6.17 18.04
CA ALA A 179 -3.56 7.08 16.93
C ALA A 179 -2.14 7.66 17.06
N ARG A 180 -1.24 7.26 16.17
CA ARG A 180 0.14 7.76 16.17
C ARG A 180 0.20 8.97 15.26
N ALA A 181 0.03 10.16 15.82
CA ALA A 181 0.48 11.38 15.17
C ALA A 181 2.01 11.37 14.97
N ASP A 182 2.72 10.60 15.81
CA ASP A 182 4.16 10.66 15.99
C ASP A 182 4.95 9.59 15.23
N PHE A 183 4.61 9.29 13.98
CA PHE A 183 5.59 8.66 13.09
C PHE A 183 6.87 9.52 12.98
N ALA A 184 6.76 10.81 13.29
CA ALA A 184 7.87 11.75 13.43
C ALA A 184 8.77 11.49 14.66
N GLN A 185 8.28 10.94 15.78
CA GLN A 185 9.11 10.81 17.00
C GLN A 185 9.93 9.54 17.07
N THR A 186 9.66 8.51 16.25
CA THR A 186 10.58 7.35 16.17
C THR A 186 11.87 7.61 15.38
N ALA A 187 12.13 8.89 15.06
CA ALA A 187 13.43 9.41 14.62
C ALA A 187 14.24 10.05 15.78
N THR A 188 13.82 9.91 17.05
CA THR A 188 14.67 10.24 18.20
C THR A 188 15.43 9.03 18.73
N GLY A 189 15.79 8.10 17.84
CA GLY A 189 16.88 7.18 18.11
C GLY A 189 18.17 8.00 18.04
N THR A 190 18.81 8.20 19.19
CA THR A 190 20.15 8.77 19.33
C THR A 190 21.18 7.95 18.53
N GLU A 191 21.26 8.20 17.23
CA GLU A 191 22.45 7.99 16.42
C GLU A 191 22.83 9.38 15.91
N GLY A 192 24.04 9.83 16.23
CA GLY A 192 24.48 11.23 16.16
C GLY A 192 23.97 11.98 14.94
N GLU A 193 23.53 13.22 15.16
CA GLU A 193 22.99 14.15 14.16
C GLU A 193 23.74 14.03 12.83
N LEU A 194 23.16 13.27 11.89
CA LEU A 194 23.76 13.11 10.57
C LEU A 194 23.54 14.41 9.80
N ASP A 195 24.52 15.31 9.84
CA ASP A 195 24.44 16.62 9.18
C ASP A 195 24.66 16.50 7.66
N PHE A 196 23.84 17.20 6.88
CA PHE A 196 24.04 17.36 5.43
C PHE A 196 25.32 18.13 5.08
N ALA A 197 25.91 18.89 6.03
CA ALA A 197 27.22 19.52 5.86
C ALA A 197 28.35 18.49 5.62
N GLU A 198 28.20 17.26 6.14
CA GLU A 198 29.19 16.19 5.99
C GLU A 198 29.17 15.52 4.60
N VAL A 199 28.15 15.80 3.78
CA VAL A 199 28.05 15.30 2.40
C VAL A 199 29.03 16.06 1.51
N LYS A 200 30.18 15.44 1.23
CA LYS A 200 31.22 15.98 0.35
C LYS A 200 30.94 15.65 -1.12
N GLY A 201 31.16 16.61 -2.02
CA GLY A 201 31.13 16.38 -3.47
C GLY A 201 29.75 16.39 -4.14
N GLN A 202 28.66 16.58 -3.41
CA GLN A 202 27.28 16.51 -3.94
C GLN A 202 26.45 17.77 -3.64
N ALA A 203 27.03 18.95 -3.91
CA ALA A 203 26.41 20.24 -3.56
C ALA A 203 25.06 20.49 -4.26
N SER A 204 24.94 20.11 -5.55
CA SER A 204 23.71 20.24 -6.32
C SER A 204 22.58 19.38 -5.76
N LEU A 205 22.92 18.15 -5.32
CA LEU A 205 21.96 17.22 -4.71
C LEU A 205 21.54 17.70 -3.32
N ARG A 206 22.49 18.16 -2.48
CA ARG A 206 22.18 18.73 -1.17
C ARG A 206 21.21 19.91 -1.30
N ARG A 207 21.50 20.85 -2.20
CA ARG A 207 20.61 21.99 -2.44
C ARG A 207 19.24 21.59 -2.99
N ALA A 208 19.18 20.60 -3.88
CA ALA A 208 17.89 20.09 -4.38
C ALA A 208 17.04 19.47 -3.25
N VAL A 209 17.68 18.74 -2.33
CA VAL A 209 17.02 18.19 -1.14
C VAL A 209 16.58 19.31 -0.20
N GLU A 210 17.45 20.27 0.13
CA GLU A 210 17.11 21.42 0.98
C GLU A 210 15.93 22.23 0.43
N VAL A 211 15.93 22.53 -0.88
CA VAL A 211 14.83 23.25 -1.54
C VAL A 211 13.55 22.43 -1.54
N ALA A 212 13.62 21.12 -1.77
CA ALA A 212 12.45 20.26 -1.73
C ALA A 212 11.87 20.14 -0.32
N VAL A 213 12.72 19.98 0.70
CA VAL A 213 12.29 19.89 2.11
C VAL A 213 11.70 21.22 2.58
N SER A 214 12.39 22.35 2.33
CA SER A 214 11.89 23.68 2.69
C SER A 214 10.61 24.07 1.93
N GLY A 215 10.44 23.57 0.70
CA GLY A 215 9.23 23.74 -0.11
C GLY A 215 8.13 22.69 0.11
N GLY A 216 8.33 21.69 0.98
CA GLY A 216 7.36 20.61 1.21
C GLY A 216 7.14 19.67 0.01
N HIS A 217 8.09 19.58 -0.91
CA HIS A 217 8.01 18.78 -2.13
C HIS A 217 8.42 17.32 -1.91
N ASN A 218 7.76 16.41 -2.64
CA ASN A 218 8.16 15.01 -2.70
C ASN A 218 9.47 14.85 -3.50
N LEU A 219 10.39 14.02 -3.02
CA LEU A 219 11.63 13.67 -3.70
C LEU A 219 11.54 12.24 -4.25
N ILE A 220 12.02 12.05 -5.47
CA ILE A 220 12.29 10.72 -6.03
C ILE A 220 13.74 10.74 -6.49
N MET A 221 14.58 9.86 -5.94
CA MET A 221 15.97 9.74 -6.32
C MET A 221 16.17 8.53 -7.24
N PHE A 222 16.81 8.77 -8.39
CA PHE A 222 17.26 7.71 -9.29
C PHE A 222 18.79 7.75 -9.36
N ALA A 223 19.45 6.64 -9.02
CA ALA A 223 20.88 6.48 -9.22
C ALA A 223 21.14 5.57 -10.43
N ARG A 224 22.08 5.98 -11.30
CA ARG A 224 22.59 5.14 -12.38
C ARG A 224 23.77 4.35 -11.85
N PHE A 225 23.89 3.07 -12.22
CA PHE A 225 24.86 2.09 -11.73
C PHE A 225 26.31 2.64 -11.76
N THR A 226 26.78 3.16 -10.63
CA THR A 226 28.16 3.54 -10.28
C THR A 226 28.22 3.31 -8.76
N PRO A 227 29.37 2.96 -8.16
CA PRO A 227 29.41 2.31 -6.85
C PRO A 227 28.51 3.04 -5.85
N TRP A 228 27.53 2.32 -5.32
CA TRP A 228 26.44 2.84 -4.48
C TRP A 228 26.92 3.60 -3.22
N MET A 229 28.23 3.60 -2.95
CA MET A 229 28.88 4.28 -1.85
C MET A 229 28.61 5.79 -1.84
N ASP A 230 28.58 6.47 -2.99
CA ASP A 230 28.48 7.95 -3.01
C ASP A 230 27.11 8.50 -2.56
N TYR A 231 26.03 7.75 -2.80
CA TYR A 231 24.66 8.17 -2.47
C TYR A 231 24.14 7.57 -1.15
N LEU A 232 24.80 6.53 -0.63
CA LEU A 232 24.41 5.84 0.59
C LEU A 232 24.38 6.79 1.80
N HIS A 233 25.33 7.74 1.85
CA HIS A 233 25.44 8.73 2.92
C HIS A 233 24.24 9.69 2.95
N ILE A 234 23.62 9.98 1.80
CA ILE A 234 22.45 10.86 1.68
C ILE A 234 21.17 10.08 2.00
N ILE A 235 21.07 8.84 1.51
CA ILE A 235 19.93 7.96 1.79
C ILE A 235 19.83 7.64 3.29
N LYS A 236 20.96 7.34 3.96
CA LYS A 236 20.99 7.11 5.41
C LYS A 236 20.52 8.34 6.21
N ARG A 237 20.89 9.54 5.77
CA ARG A 237 20.45 10.83 6.37
C ARG A 237 18.96 11.10 6.18
N LEU A 238 18.41 10.65 5.07
CA LEU A 238 16.99 10.82 4.74
C LEU A 238 16.09 9.75 5.36
N ASP A 239 16.58 8.52 5.54
CA ASP A 239 15.78 7.36 5.91
C ASP A 239 16.04 6.86 7.36
N GLY A 240 17.10 7.32 8.02
CA GLY A 240 17.40 7.05 9.44
C GLY A 240 17.55 5.57 9.84
N ARG A 241 17.39 4.61 8.93
CA ARG A 241 17.32 3.15 9.24
C ARG A 241 18.03 2.23 8.23
N SER A 242 18.77 2.74 7.26
CA SER A 242 19.31 1.89 6.18
C SER A 242 20.62 1.17 6.58
N THR A 243 20.48 -0.04 7.11
CA THR A 243 21.54 -1.07 7.16
C THR A 243 21.06 -2.36 6.50
N GLN A 244 20.98 -2.39 5.16
CA GLN A 244 21.42 -3.50 4.28
C GLN A 244 20.90 -3.34 2.84
N PRO A 245 21.65 -3.82 1.82
CA PRO A 245 21.41 -3.51 0.43
C PRO A 245 20.48 -4.54 -0.24
N SER A 246 19.34 -4.10 -0.76
CA SER A 246 18.66 -4.83 -1.83
C SER A 246 18.12 -3.87 -2.89
N ARG A 247 18.23 -4.30 -4.14
CA ARG A 247 18.11 -3.55 -5.39
C ARG A 247 16.75 -2.86 -5.57
N PHE A 248 16.52 -1.68 -5.00
CA PHE A 248 15.33 -0.89 -5.32
C PHE A 248 15.61 0.61 -5.31
N ALA A 249 14.88 1.33 -6.18
CA ALA A 249 14.77 2.77 -6.12
C ALA A 249 14.31 3.18 -4.69
N VAL A 250 15.12 3.98 -4.02
CA VAL A 250 14.76 4.49 -2.70
C VAL A 250 13.85 5.70 -2.89
N GLY A 251 12.54 5.47 -2.77
CA GLY A 251 11.56 6.55 -2.68
C GLY A 251 11.55 7.10 -1.26
N VAL A 252 12.30 8.17 -0.98
CA VAL A 252 12.20 8.90 0.28
C VAL A 252 11.02 9.86 0.19
N ARG A 253 9.93 9.59 0.91
CA ARG A 253 8.75 10.45 0.95
C ARG A 253 8.88 11.45 2.11
N VAL A 254 9.34 12.66 1.82
CA VAL A 254 9.15 13.83 2.69
C VAL A 254 7.78 14.44 2.35
N ARG A 255 6.87 14.54 3.33
CA ARG A 255 5.50 15.09 3.15
C ARG A 255 5.52 16.58 3.51
N VAL A 256 4.89 17.48 2.74
CA VAL A 256 3.78 18.36 3.18
C VAL A 256 2.94 18.96 2.01
N SER A 257 1.65 18.58 1.99
CA SER A 257 0.37 19.30 1.72
C SER A 257 -0.11 19.94 0.40
N SER A 258 0.60 20.10 -0.73
CA SER A 258 -0.14 20.54 -1.95
C SER A 258 0.44 20.15 -3.32
N MET A 259 -0.48 19.90 -4.26
CA MET A 259 -0.29 19.18 -5.52
C MET A 259 0.05 20.09 -6.72
N ARG A 260 0.62 21.28 -6.50
CA ARG A 260 0.93 22.23 -7.59
C ARG A 260 2.39 22.19 -8.10
N SER A 261 3.29 21.44 -7.48
CA SER A 261 4.74 21.62 -7.71
C SER A 261 5.45 20.57 -8.59
N PHE A 262 4.73 19.70 -9.30
CA PHE A 262 5.35 18.67 -10.17
C PHE A 262 6.17 19.28 -11.33
N ALA A 263 5.89 20.53 -11.73
CA ALA A 263 6.58 21.22 -12.82
C ALA A 263 7.97 21.78 -12.43
N ILE A 264 8.25 21.97 -11.14
CA ILE A 264 9.44 22.72 -10.69
C ILE A 264 10.69 21.83 -10.69
N LEU A 265 10.56 20.53 -10.40
CA LEU A 265 11.70 19.62 -10.32
C LEU A 265 12.28 19.27 -11.71
N PHE A 266 11.45 19.22 -12.76
CA PHE A 266 11.91 18.95 -14.13
C PHE A 266 12.65 20.15 -14.75
N PHE A 267 12.23 21.38 -14.40
CA PHE A 267 12.86 22.59 -14.89
C PHE A 267 14.27 22.77 -14.33
N TYR A 268 14.50 22.48 -13.04
CA TYR A 268 15.80 22.68 -12.41
C TYR A 268 16.86 21.63 -12.78
N LEU A 269 16.48 20.37 -12.99
CA LEU A 269 17.42 19.34 -13.49
C LEU A 269 17.88 19.64 -14.93
N THR A 270 17.03 20.26 -15.74
CA THR A 270 17.39 20.67 -17.11
C THR A 270 18.29 21.92 -17.10
N CYS A 271 18.02 22.89 -16.22
CA CYS A 271 18.85 24.09 -16.06
C CYS A 271 20.22 23.81 -15.39
N ALA A 272 20.30 22.88 -14.44
CA ALA A 272 21.56 22.47 -13.82
C ALA A 272 22.47 21.77 -14.85
N HIS A 273 21.90 20.91 -15.70
CA HIS A 273 22.63 20.24 -16.77
C HIS A 273 23.05 21.20 -17.91
N ALA A 274 22.35 22.32 -18.09
CA ALA A 274 22.72 23.37 -19.04
C ALA A 274 23.91 24.23 -18.54
N ARG A 275 24.08 24.40 -17.22
CA ARG A 275 25.23 25.13 -16.64
C ARG A 275 26.50 24.30 -16.54
N GLU A 276 26.41 22.98 -16.32
CA GLU A 276 27.59 22.10 -16.26
C GLU A 276 28.24 21.82 -17.62
N ARG A 277 27.54 22.07 -18.74
CA ARG A 277 28.13 21.94 -20.09
C ARG A 277 29.09 23.07 -20.51
N ALA A 278 29.27 24.09 -19.68
CA ALA A 278 30.27 25.12 -19.94
C ALA A 278 31.71 24.68 -19.61
N TYR A 279 31.91 23.48 -19.03
CA TYR A 279 33.23 23.08 -18.49
C TYR A 279 33.53 21.57 -18.61
N ALA A 280 33.35 20.94 -19.78
CA ALA A 280 34.07 19.68 -20.14
C ALA A 280 33.81 19.27 -21.62
N PRO A 281 34.83 18.77 -22.35
CA PRO A 281 34.68 18.32 -23.72
C PRO A 281 34.09 16.89 -23.81
N GLN A 282 33.14 16.75 -24.74
CA GLN A 282 32.72 15.55 -25.46
C GLN A 282 32.57 14.21 -24.71
N THR A 283 31.35 13.92 -24.24
CA THR A 283 30.70 12.62 -24.51
C THR A 283 29.20 12.84 -24.73
N THR A 284 28.74 12.58 -25.95
CA THR A 284 27.34 12.75 -26.39
C THR A 284 26.48 11.61 -25.84
N PRO A 285 25.37 11.86 -25.13
CA PRO A 285 24.36 10.83 -24.93
C PRO A 285 23.69 10.55 -26.29
N SER A 286 23.69 9.29 -26.72
CA SER A 286 23.05 8.86 -27.96
C SER A 286 21.55 9.16 -27.92
N LYS A 287 21.02 9.71 -29.03
CA LYS A 287 19.61 10.12 -29.23
C LYS A 287 18.57 9.03 -28.87
N LEU A 288 18.98 7.77 -28.69
CA LEU A 288 18.13 6.66 -28.24
C LEU A 288 17.61 6.81 -26.79
N PHE A 289 18.35 7.44 -25.87
CA PHE A 289 17.94 7.49 -24.45
C PHE A 289 16.79 8.47 -24.21
N ILE A 290 16.83 9.63 -24.88
CA ILE A 290 15.77 10.65 -24.83
C ILE A 290 14.52 10.14 -25.56
N SER A 291 14.69 9.45 -26.69
CA SER A 291 13.59 8.83 -27.45
C SER A 291 12.82 7.77 -26.64
N ARG A 292 13.52 6.96 -25.82
CA ARG A 292 12.87 5.94 -24.97
C ARG A 292 12.07 6.53 -23.81
N ILE A 293 12.56 7.60 -23.18
CA ILE A 293 11.83 8.28 -22.08
C ILE A 293 10.59 9.01 -22.62
N ILE A 294 10.71 9.66 -23.78
CA ILE A 294 9.57 10.31 -24.45
C ILE A 294 8.54 9.28 -24.92
N ASN A 295 8.93 8.09 -25.40
CA ASN A 295 7.99 7.04 -25.79
C ASN A 295 7.25 6.40 -24.60
N VAL A 296 7.89 6.31 -23.43
CA VAL A 296 7.24 5.82 -22.20
C VAL A 296 6.25 6.85 -21.65
N LEU A 297 6.51 8.14 -21.81
CA LEU A 297 5.62 9.22 -21.35
C LEU A 297 4.57 9.67 -22.40
N GLY A 298 4.86 9.50 -23.69
CA GLY A 298 4.05 9.99 -24.82
C GLY A 298 2.85 9.10 -25.19
N LYS A 299 2.80 7.84 -24.73
CA LYS A 299 1.65 6.96 -24.99
C LYS A 299 0.42 7.24 -24.12
N SER A 300 0.50 8.14 -23.14
CA SER A 300 -0.61 8.42 -22.21
C SER A 300 -1.39 9.72 -22.47
N ARG A 301 -1.02 10.58 -23.43
CA ARG A 301 -1.81 11.80 -23.73
C ARG A 301 -1.68 12.24 -25.20
N ALA A 302 -2.50 11.64 -26.06
CA ALA A 302 -2.97 12.29 -27.27
C ALA A 302 -4.49 12.37 -27.19
N LYS A 303 -4.99 13.44 -26.57
CA LYS A 303 -6.26 14.12 -26.91
C LYS A 303 -6.40 15.35 -26.01
N ASN A 304 -6.40 16.51 -26.68
CA ASN A 304 -6.84 17.83 -26.22
C ASN A 304 -6.26 18.35 -24.90
N THR A 305 -5.26 19.23 -25.03
CA THR A 305 -5.38 20.62 -24.54
C THR A 305 -4.19 21.43 -25.06
N ARG A 306 -4.46 22.41 -25.93
CA ARG A 306 -3.54 23.50 -26.25
C ARG A 306 -3.54 24.47 -25.05
N PHE A 307 -2.37 24.91 -24.61
CA PHE A 307 -2.25 26.14 -23.82
C PHE A 307 -1.19 27.05 -24.46
N PRO A 308 -1.42 28.38 -24.47
CA PRO A 308 -0.63 29.35 -25.22
C PRO A 308 0.65 29.71 -24.46
N VAL A 309 1.62 30.17 -25.25
CA VAL A 309 2.95 30.63 -24.83
C VAL A 309 2.85 32.08 -24.39
N LEU A 310 3.31 32.38 -23.17
CA LEU A 310 4.01 33.61 -22.80
C LEU A 310 5.04 33.26 -21.71
#